data_AF-A0A3D0L7D7-F1
#
_entry.id   AF-A0A3D0L7D7-F1
#
_cell.length_a   1.000
_cell.length_b   1.000
_cell.length_c   1.000
_cell.angle_alpha   90.00
_cell.angle_beta   90.00
_cell.angle_gamma   90.00
#
_symmetry.space_group_name_H-M   'P 1'
#
loop_
_entity.id
_entity.type
_entity.pdbx_description
1 polymer ?
#
loop_
_entity_poly.entity_id
_entity_poly.type
_entity_poly.pdbx_seq_one_letter_code
_entity_poly.pdbx_strand_id
1 'polypeptide(L)'
;MVSYLAGVTSSALSFIFIVFAIGTIGYLVGGIKIKGIELGTAGVLLVALLYGILIHYVPSFSIAEKTITLYSSGIKGNFGIVSNIGTALFVTAVGLIAGPKFFRSFNRKTLSYILLGVIIIALGALTACLFVFFDKNLTADMAVGLLTGGLTSTPGLSAAKEVAKDEAQVTAGYGIAYIFGVLGVVLFVQLVPKILKVDMKDEVAHFHAANSITVPEPKGKLVKLDPFGFFPFFFAVALGCIIGSITIPGINFKLGNSGGTLIGGLIVGHFAHLGPVDCRIKKDTLNFFRELGLVLFLIGAGVPGGVNFVENVKVSYFIYGAAMTLVPMIVGYIIARYVFKLSILNNLGSITGGMTSTPALGTLIATAGTDEVSSAYAATYPFALVSVVLAAKIIIMIL
;
A
#
# COMPACT_ATOMS: atom_id res chain seq x y z
N MET A 1 1.96 -38.51 11.35
CA MET A 1 2.46 -37.13 11.10
C MET A 1 2.40 -36.76 9.63
N VAL A 2 3.03 -37.53 8.73
CA VAL A 2 3.02 -37.28 7.27
C VAL A 2 1.61 -37.31 6.66
N SER A 3 0.76 -38.26 7.04
CA SER A 3 -0.64 -38.36 6.59
C SER A 3 -1.55 -37.24 7.10
N TYR A 4 -1.28 -36.73 8.31
CA TYR A 4 -1.98 -35.59 8.91
C TYR A 4 -1.55 -34.28 8.27
N LEU A 5 -0.24 -34.07 8.09
CA LEU A 5 0.31 -32.95 7.32
C LEU A 5 -0.25 -32.95 5.89
N ALA A 6 -0.29 -34.11 5.21
CA ALA A 6 -0.88 -34.27 3.89
C ALA A 6 -2.39 -33.93 3.87
N GLY A 7 -3.13 -34.22 4.95
CA GLY A 7 -4.54 -33.86 5.09
C GLY A 7 -4.79 -32.37 5.38
N VAL A 8 -3.90 -31.73 6.13
CA VAL A 8 -3.90 -30.27 6.36
C VAL A 8 -3.59 -29.55 5.04
N THR A 9 -2.61 -30.03 4.27
CA THR A 9 -2.18 -29.43 3.00
C THR A 9 -3.09 -29.73 1.80
N SER A 10 -4.06 -30.64 1.91
CA SER A 10 -5.01 -30.97 0.83
C SER A 10 -6.39 -30.33 0.97
N SER A 11 -6.61 -29.48 1.99
CA SER A 11 -7.92 -28.86 2.30
C SER A 11 -7.85 -27.32 2.33
N ALA A 12 -8.96 -26.63 2.63
CA ALA A 12 -8.94 -25.18 2.89
C ALA A 12 -7.99 -24.77 4.03
N LEU A 13 -7.63 -25.69 4.95
CA LEU A 13 -6.58 -25.47 5.95
C LEU A 13 -5.19 -25.29 5.32
N SER A 14 -4.96 -25.79 4.11
CA SER A 14 -3.72 -25.63 3.36
C SER A 14 -3.46 -24.16 3.03
N PHE A 15 -4.51 -23.44 2.63
CA PHE A 15 -4.39 -22.02 2.30
C PHE A 15 -4.06 -21.19 3.53
N ILE A 16 -4.73 -21.46 4.67
CA ILE A 16 -4.42 -20.80 5.94
C ILE A 16 -2.97 -21.08 6.34
N PHE A 17 -2.55 -22.35 6.27
CA PHE A 17 -1.17 -22.74 6.55
C PHE A 17 -0.17 -21.97 5.67
N ILE A 18 -0.42 -21.89 4.35
CA ILE A 18 0.44 -21.15 3.40
C ILE A 18 0.56 -19.68 3.80
N VAL A 19 -0.55 -19.00 4.08
CA VAL A 19 -0.56 -17.59 4.50
C VAL A 19 0.30 -17.39 5.75
N PHE A 20 0.09 -18.20 6.79
CA PHE A 20 0.85 -18.07 8.04
C PHE A 20 2.31 -18.52 7.90
N ALA A 21 2.62 -19.49 7.04
CA ALA A 21 3.98 -19.91 6.75
C ALA A 21 4.78 -18.80 6.03
N ILE A 22 4.17 -18.17 5.02
CA ILE A 22 4.75 -17.00 4.34
C ILE A 22 4.97 -15.87 5.34
N GLY A 23 3.98 -15.59 6.20
CA GLY A 23 4.12 -14.58 7.26
C GLY A 23 5.28 -14.88 8.20
N THR A 24 5.38 -16.13 8.69
CA THR A 24 6.43 -16.58 9.61
C THR A 24 7.82 -16.42 9.00
N ILE A 25 8.04 -17.01 7.82
CA ILE A 25 9.33 -16.92 7.11
C ILE A 25 9.60 -15.47 6.71
N GLY A 26 8.57 -14.75 6.30
CA GLY A 26 8.60 -13.33 5.94
C GLY A 26 9.12 -12.44 7.06
N TYR A 27 8.65 -12.64 8.29
CA TYR A 27 9.16 -11.92 9.45
C TYR A 27 10.58 -12.35 9.83
N LEU A 28 10.93 -13.63 9.67
CA LEU A 28 12.31 -14.10 9.88
C LEU A 28 13.28 -13.42 8.93
N VAL A 29 12.95 -13.36 7.63
CA VAL A 29 13.75 -12.63 6.62
C VAL A 29 13.72 -11.12 6.89
N GLY A 30 12.55 -10.60 7.25
CA GLY A 30 12.32 -9.18 7.52
C GLY A 30 13.13 -8.61 8.68
N GLY A 31 13.34 -9.42 9.72
CA GLY A 31 14.11 -9.05 10.90
C GLY A 31 15.64 -9.15 10.72
N ILE A 32 16.13 -9.59 9.56
CA ILE A 32 17.57 -9.64 9.29
C ILE A 32 18.09 -8.20 9.14
N LYS A 33 19.01 -7.82 10.04
CA LYS A 33 19.66 -6.50 10.04
C LYS A 33 20.98 -6.55 9.28
N ILE A 34 21.06 -5.81 8.17
CA ILE A 34 22.30 -5.63 7.40
C ILE A 34 22.69 -4.16 7.44
N LYS A 35 23.84 -3.83 8.06
CA LYS A 35 24.32 -2.44 8.24
C LYS A 35 23.23 -1.50 8.82
N GLY A 36 22.45 -2.03 9.77
CA GLY A 36 21.37 -1.32 10.44
C GLY A 36 20.12 -1.06 9.58
N ILE A 37 20.04 -1.61 8.36
CA ILE A 37 18.82 -1.63 7.54
C ILE A 37 18.13 -2.98 7.80
N GLU A 38 16.83 -2.94 8.05
CA GLU A 38 15.98 -4.12 8.14
C GLU A 38 14.78 -3.94 7.22
N LEU A 39 14.28 -5.03 6.64
CA LEU A 39 13.11 -4.95 5.76
C LEU A 39 11.81 -4.86 6.55
N GLY A 40 11.83 -5.34 7.81
CA GLY A 40 10.64 -5.41 8.66
C GLY A 40 9.54 -6.21 7.97
N THR A 41 8.31 -5.70 7.98
CA THR A 41 7.17 -6.33 7.32
C THR A 41 7.35 -6.48 5.81
N ALA A 42 8.19 -5.68 5.15
CA ALA A 42 8.49 -5.85 3.73
C ALA A 42 9.18 -7.19 3.40
N GLY A 43 9.82 -7.85 4.37
CA GLY A 43 10.34 -9.21 4.22
C GLY A 43 9.24 -10.22 3.89
N VAL A 44 8.01 -9.99 4.39
CA VAL A 44 6.84 -10.82 4.06
C VAL A 44 6.51 -10.75 2.57
N LEU A 45 6.62 -9.56 1.95
CA LEU A 45 6.40 -9.42 0.52
C LEU A 45 7.44 -10.21 -0.29
N LEU A 46 8.73 -10.13 0.09
CA LEU A 46 9.78 -10.86 -0.60
C LEU A 46 9.53 -12.37 -0.57
N VAL A 47 9.18 -12.90 0.60
CA VAL A 47 8.87 -14.33 0.75
C VAL A 47 7.60 -14.69 -0.03
N ALA A 48 6.59 -13.83 -0.04
CA ALA A 48 5.37 -14.03 -0.84
C ALA A 48 5.68 -14.06 -2.35
N LEU A 49 6.52 -13.15 -2.85
CA LEU A 49 6.98 -13.12 -4.24
C LEU A 49 7.77 -14.37 -4.60
N LEU A 50 8.75 -14.75 -3.76
CA LEU A 50 9.55 -15.97 -3.96
C LEU A 50 8.68 -17.22 -3.96
N TYR A 51 7.70 -17.28 -3.05
CA TYR A 51 6.70 -18.34 -3.04
C TYR A 51 5.90 -18.35 -4.35
N GLY A 52 5.44 -17.19 -4.82
CA GLY A 52 4.78 -17.04 -6.13
C GLY A 52 5.61 -17.53 -7.31
N ILE A 53 6.91 -17.24 -7.32
CA ILE A 53 7.85 -17.74 -8.34
C ILE A 53 7.97 -19.26 -8.25
N LEU A 54 8.12 -19.81 -7.04
CA LEU A 54 8.29 -21.24 -6.82
C LEU A 54 7.06 -22.05 -7.27
N ILE A 55 5.85 -21.58 -6.93
CA ILE A 55 4.61 -22.28 -7.27
C ILE A 55 4.25 -22.16 -8.75
N HIS A 56 4.85 -21.22 -9.50
CA HIS A 56 4.73 -21.20 -10.96
C HIS A 56 5.42 -22.42 -11.58
N TYR A 57 6.61 -22.79 -11.10
CA TYR A 57 7.34 -23.98 -11.58
C TYR A 57 6.83 -25.28 -10.97
N VAL A 58 6.35 -25.25 -9.73
CA VAL A 58 5.84 -26.41 -8.99
C VAL A 58 4.43 -26.11 -8.47
N PRO A 59 3.41 -26.15 -9.35
CA PRO A 59 2.03 -25.79 -8.97
C PRO A 59 1.36 -26.83 -8.08
N SER A 60 1.80 -28.09 -8.16
CA SER A 60 1.37 -29.17 -7.28
C SER A 60 2.46 -30.22 -7.10
N PHE A 61 2.41 -30.93 -5.97
CA PHE A 61 3.25 -32.08 -5.72
C PHE A 61 2.45 -33.15 -4.97
N SER A 62 2.82 -34.42 -5.12
CA SER A 62 2.11 -35.54 -4.51
C SER A 62 2.91 -36.13 -3.36
N ILE A 63 2.29 -36.29 -2.19
CA ILE A 63 2.84 -37.06 -1.07
C ILE A 63 1.84 -38.15 -0.71
N ALA A 64 2.29 -39.41 -0.71
CA ALA A 64 1.52 -40.58 -0.26
C ALA A 64 0.08 -40.60 -0.80
N GLU A 65 -0.04 -40.57 -2.14
CA GLU A 65 -1.30 -40.59 -2.90
C GLU A 65 -2.22 -39.36 -2.79
N LYS A 66 -1.82 -38.32 -2.05
CA LYS A 66 -2.54 -37.04 -2.01
C LYS A 66 -1.81 -35.96 -2.81
N THR A 67 -2.48 -35.41 -3.81
CA THR A 67 -1.99 -34.25 -4.56
C THR A 67 -2.20 -32.98 -3.72
N ILE A 68 -1.11 -32.30 -3.40
CA ILE A 68 -1.11 -30.99 -2.74
C ILE A 68 -1.00 -29.94 -3.84
N THR A 69 -2.08 -29.20 -4.05
CA THR A 69 -2.10 -28.08 -5.00
C THR A 69 -1.65 -26.82 -4.27
N LEU A 70 -0.50 -26.28 -4.67
CA LEU A 70 0.06 -25.04 -4.12
C LEU A 70 -0.50 -23.80 -4.83
N TYR A 71 -0.83 -23.93 -6.12
CA TYR A 71 -1.42 -22.85 -6.89
C TYR A 71 -2.38 -23.37 -7.96
N SER A 72 -3.54 -22.73 -8.05
CA SER A 72 -4.56 -22.98 -9.06
C SER A 72 -5.40 -21.71 -9.25
N SER A 73 -6.22 -21.67 -10.30
CA SER A 73 -7.13 -20.55 -10.54
C SER A 73 -8.05 -20.26 -9.35
N GLY A 74 -8.49 -21.30 -8.62
CA GLY A 74 -9.28 -21.15 -7.41
C GLY A 74 -8.49 -20.57 -6.23
N ILE A 75 -7.23 -21.00 -6.03
CA ILE A 75 -6.35 -20.49 -4.97
C ILE A 75 -5.93 -19.04 -5.25
N LYS A 76 -5.71 -18.68 -6.53
CA LYS A 76 -5.40 -17.30 -6.96
C LYS A 76 -6.46 -16.31 -6.47
N GLY A 77 -7.75 -16.68 -6.56
CA GLY A 77 -8.86 -15.86 -6.05
C GLY A 77 -8.79 -15.62 -4.54
N ASN A 78 -8.40 -16.64 -3.76
CA ASN A 78 -8.30 -16.53 -2.30
C ASN A 78 -7.22 -15.52 -1.87
N PHE A 79 -6.09 -15.44 -2.57
CA PHE A 79 -5.07 -14.42 -2.31
C PHE A 79 -5.59 -13.00 -2.57
N GLY A 80 -6.47 -12.82 -3.56
CA GLY A 80 -7.18 -11.56 -3.77
C GLY A 80 -8.07 -11.15 -2.59
N ILE A 81 -8.78 -12.11 -1.99
CA ILE A 81 -9.59 -11.87 -0.78
C ILE A 81 -8.69 -11.47 0.39
N VAL A 82 -7.59 -12.20 0.62
CA VAL A 82 -6.61 -11.90 1.68
C VAL A 82 -6.01 -10.50 1.50
N SER A 83 -5.67 -10.13 0.25
CA SER A 83 -5.17 -8.80 -0.08
C SER A 83 -6.19 -7.70 0.24
N ASN A 84 -7.46 -7.90 -0.14
CA ASN A 84 -8.54 -6.95 0.11
C ASN A 84 -8.85 -6.77 1.59
N ILE A 85 -8.89 -7.87 2.36
CA ILE A 85 -9.06 -7.82 3.83
C ILE A 85 -7.88 -7.09 4.44
N GLY A 86 -6.65 -7.47 4.08
CA GLY A 86 -5.44 -6.84 4.58
C GLY A 86 -5.42 -5.33 4.33
N THR A 87 -5.77 -4.92 3.11
CA THR A 87 -5.91 -3.51 2.72
C THR A 87 -6.94 -2.80 3.58
N ALA A 88 -8.15 -3.37 3.74
CA ALA A 88 -9.20 -2.75 4.52
C ALA A 88 -8.78 -2.57 6.00
N LEU A 89 -8.14 -3.59 6.60
CA LEU A 89 -7.66 -3.51 7.98
C LEU A 89 -6.56 -2.44 8.13
N PHE A 90 -5.54 -2.48 7.27
CA PHE A 90 -4.41 -1.56 7.32
C PHE A 90 -4.84 -0.11 7.11
N VAL A 91 -5.57 0.13 6.01
CA VAL A 91 -5.87 1.48 5.56
C VAL A 91 -6.91 2.14 6.47
N THR A 92 -7.88 1.39 6.99
CA THR A 92 -8.82 1.91 8.01
C THR A 92 -8.08 2.30 9.28
N ALA A 93 -7.14 1.46 9.76
CA ALA A 93 -6.34 1.77 10.94
C ALA A 93 -5.54 3.07 10.75
N VAL A 94 -4.88 3.23 9.59
CA VAL A 94 -4.18 4.48 9.23
C VAL A 94 -5.14 5.68 9.21
N GLY A 95 -6.33 5.51 8.63
CA GLY A 95 -7.37 6.55 8.61
C GLY A 95 -7.83 6.94 10.02
N LEU A 96 -8.05 5.97 10.91
CA LEU A 96 -8.47 6.22 12.29
C LEU A 96 -7.36 6.87 13.13
N ILE A 97 -6.09 6.54 12.88
CA ILE A 97 -4.93 7.19 13.51
C ILE A 97 -4.83 8.65 13.05
N ALA A 98 -4.99 8.90 11.76
CA ALA A 98 -4.84 10.24 11.18
C ALA A 98 -6.08 11.14 11.37
N GLY A 99 -7.28 10.56 11.41
CA GLY A 99 -8.58 11.26 11.40
C GLY A 99 -8.74 12.37 12.45
N PRO A 100 -8.35 12.18 13.73
CA PRO A 100 -8.43 13.21 14.75
C PRO A 100 -7.70 14.51 14.39
N LYS A 101 -6.60 14.41 13.64
CA LYS A 101 -5.77 15.58 13.25
C LYS A 101 -6.08 16.05 11.83
N PHE A 102 -6.29 15.12 10.89
CA PHE A 102 -6.35 15.35 9.44
C PHE A 102 -7.13 16.59 8.99
N PHE A 103 -8.44 16.64 9.24
CA PHE A 103 -9.28 17.76 8.77
C PHE A 103 -9.00 19.07 9.50
N ARG A 104 -8.40 18.99 10.70
CA ARG A 104 -7.99 20.15 11.50
C ARG A 104 -6.62 20.67 11.05
N SER A 105 -5.83 19.82 10.40
CA SER A 105 -4.55 20.18 9.79
C SER A 105 -4.70 20.91 8.46
N PHE A 106 -5.91 21.02 7.89
CA PHE A 106 -6.17 21.63 6.58
C PHE A 106 -5.79 23.11 6.58
N ASN A 107 -4.56 23.38 6.14
CA ASN A 107 -3.97 24.72 6.08
C ASN A 107 -3.19 24.87 4.76
N ARG A 108 -2.51 26.01 4.54
CA ARG A 108 -1.72 26.23 3.31
C ARG A 108 -0.68 25.13 3.05
N LYS A 109 -0.14 24.47 4.08
CA LYS A 109 0.81 23.35 3.92
C LYS A 109 0.12 22.07 3.43
N THR A 110 -1.16 21.87 3.72
CA THR A 110 -1.93 20.72 3.20
C THR A 110 -2.02 20.76 1.69
N LEU A 111 -2.12 21.96 1.09
CA LEU A 111 -2.08 22.10 -0.36
C LEU A 111 -0.77 21.56 -0.94
N SER A 112 0.35 21.74 -0.24
CA SER A 112 1.64 21.17 -0.65
C SER A 112 1.62 19.64 -0.68
N TYR A 113 0.97 18.99 0.29
CA TYR A 113 0.80 17.53 0.30
C TYR A 113 -0.07 17.05 -0.87
N ILE A 114 -1.19 17.74 -1.12
CA ILE A 114 -2.10 17.43 -2.23
C ILE A 114 -1.37 17.55 -3.57
N LEU A 115 -0.71 18.69 -3.81
CA LEU A 115 0.03 18.94 -5.05
C LEU A 115 1.17 17.93 -5.24
N LEU A 116 1.87 17.59 -4.16
CA LEU A 116 2.95 16.61 -4.22
C LEU A 116 2.44 15.24 -4.69
N GLY A 117 1.28 14.79 -4.20
CA GLY A 117 0.65 13.56 -4.68
C GLY A 117 0.38 13.60 -6.19
N VAL A 118 -0.25 14.67 -6.68
CA VAL A 118 -0.52 14.86 -8.12
C VAL A 118 0.77 14.90 -8.93
N ILE A 119 1.80 15.62 -8.46
CA ILE A 119 3.10 15.76 -9.14
C ILE A 119 3.80 14.41 -9.24
N ILE A 120 3.85 13.62 -8.17
CA ILE A 120 4.47 12.29 -8.17
C ILE A 120 3.83 11.40 -9.22
N ILE A 121 2.50 11.39 -9.29
CA ILE A 121 1.79 10.62 -10.32
C ILE A 121 2.08 11.17 -11.72
N ALA A 122 2.04 12.49 -11.91
CA ALA A 122 2.31 13.12 -13.20
C ALA A 122 3.73 12.79 -13.69
N LEU A 123 4.73 12.76 -12.80
CA LEU A 123 6.09 12.36 -13.12
C LEU A 123 6.19 10.89 -13.52
N GLY A 124 5.48 10.00 -12.81
CA GLY A 124 5.39 8.59 -13.19
C GLY A 124 4.75 8.41 -14.57
N ALA A 125 3.60 9.07 -14.79
CA ALA A 125 2.87 9.04 -16.05
C ALA A 125 3.71 9.58 -17.21
N LEU A 126 4.41 10.71 -17.01
CA LEU A 126 5.33 11.27 -18.00
C LEU A 126 6.46 10.28 -18.32
N THR A 127 7.03 9.64 -17.29
CA THR A 127 8.07 8.61 -17.47
C THR A 127 7.53 7.43 -18.30
N ALA A 128 6.29 7.01 -18.07
CA ALA A 128 5.63 5.98 -18.86
C ALA A 128 5.43 6.38 -20.33
N CYS A 129 4.90 7.58 -20.59
CA CYS A 129 4.74 8.10 -21.94
C CYS A 129 6.07 8.20 -22.69
N LEU A 130 7.14 8.64 -22.02
CA LEU A 130 8.47 8.71 -22.61
C LEU A 130 8.98 7.33 -23.04
N PHE A 131 8.82 6.30 -22.21
CA PHE A 131 9.25 4.95 -22.59
C PHE A 131 8.44 4.36 -23.75
N VAL A 132 7.13 4.57 -23.80
CA VAL A 132 6.30 4.15 -24.95
C VAL A 132 6.74 4.88 -26.23
N PHE A 133 7.09 6.16 -26.12
CA PHE A 133 7.57 6.93 -27.27
C PHE A 133 8.92 6.44 -27.81
N PHE A 134 9.87 6.07 -26.92
CA PHE A 134 11.21 5.63 -27.32
C PHE A 134 11.29 4.14 -27.69
N ASP A 135 10.52 3.27 -27.03
CA ASP A 135 10.49 1.84 -27.29
C ASP A 135 9.17 1.43 -27.93
N LYS A 136 9.16 1.35 -29.26
CA LYS A 136 7.97 0.95 -30.04
C LYS A 136 7.47 -0.47 -29.73
N ASN A 137 8.26 -1.29 -29.03
CA ASN A 137 7.84 -2.63 -28.61
C ASN A 137 7.14 -2.64 -27.24
N LEU A 138 7.13 -1.51 -26.53
CA LEU A 138 6.43 -1.34 -25.27
C LEU A 138 4.98 -0.91 -25.57
N THR A 139 4.03 -1.81 -25.31
CA THR A 139 2.60 -1.49 -25.46
C THR A 139 2.15 -0.51 -24.37
N ALA A 140 1.13 0.30 -24.66
CA ALA A 140 0.52 1.18 -23.67
C ALA A 140 -0.02 0.40 -22.46
N ASP A 141 -0.62 -0.77 -22.70
CA ASP A 141 -1.13 -1.67 -21.66
C ASP A 141 -0.01 -2.12 -20.71
N MET A 142 1.14 -2.56 -21.24
CA MET A 142 2.31 -2.93 -20.43
C MET A 142 2.89 -1.73 -19.69
N ALA A 143 3.01 -0.57 -20.35
CA ALA A 143 3.55 0.65 -19.73
C ALA A 143 2.69 1.14 -18.56
N VAL A 144 1.36 1.11 -18.69
CA VAL A 144 0.45 1.46 -17.59
C VAL A 144 0.46 0.40 -16.50
N GLY A 145 0.62 -0.87 -16.85
CA GLY A 145 0.93 -1.92 -15.88
C GLY A 145 2.17 -1.57 -15.06
N LEU A 146 3.30 -1.29 -15.72
CA LEU A 146 4.56 -0.91 -15.05
C LEU A 146 4.40 0.38 -14.22
N LEU A 147 3.64 1.36 -14.70
CA LEU A 147 3.36 2.59 -13.98
C LEU A 147 2.61 2.31 -12.68
N THR A 148 1.50 1.57 -12.77
CA THR A 148 0.63 1.27 -11.62
C THR A 148 1.33 0.34 -10.63
N GLY A 149 2.18 -0.58 -11.10
CA GLY A 149 3.04 -1.40 -10.25
C GLY A 149 4.12 -0.57 -9.55
N GLY A 150 4.85 0.26 -10.29
CA GLY A 150 5.95 1.08 -9.77
C GLY A 150 5.48 2.15 -8.78
N LEU A 151 4.26 2.66 -8.96
CA LEU A 151 3.56 3.55 -8.04
C LEU A 151 2.70 2.77 -7.03
N THR A 152 2.80 1.45 -6.96
CA THR A 152 2.09 0.55 -6.02
C THR A 152 0.57 0.74 -5.91
N SER A 153 -0.07 1.18 -7.00
CA SER A 153 -1.48 1.57 -7.01
C SER A 153 -2.40 0.51 -7.61
N THR A 154 -3.02 -0.31 -6.75
CA THR A 154 -4.05 -1.28 -7.15
C THR A 154 -5.29 -0.63 -7.80
N PRO A 155 -5.82 0.51 -7.31
CA PRO A 155 -6.93 1.20 -8.01
C PRO A 155 -6.53 1.68 -9.41
N GLY A 156 -5.28 2.13 -9.59
CA GLY A 156 -4.74 2.45 -10.90
C GLY A 156 -4.71 1.22 -11.83
N LEU A 157 -4.28 0.07 -11.33
CA LEU A 157 -4.31 -1.21 -12.06
C LEU A 157 -5.74 -1.57 -12.49
N SER A 158 -6.72 -1.50 -11.58
CA SER A 158 -8.12 -1.78 -11.92
C SER A 158 -8.65 -0.83 -12.99
N ALA A 159 -8.37 0.46 -12.87
CA ALA A 159 -8.77 1.47 -13.85
C ALA A 159 -8.13 1.27 -15.22
N ALA A 160 -6.87 0.85 -15.25
CA ALA A 160 -6.17 0.51 -16.48
C ALA A 160 -6.84 -0.66 -17.19
N LYS A 161 -7.14 -1.74 -16.45
CA LYS A 161 -7.78 -2.93 -17.01
C LYS A 161 -9.15 -2.67 -17.64
N GLU A 162 -9.92 -1.70 -17.13
CA GLU A 162 -11.23 -1.34 -17.68
C GLU A 162 -11.18 -0.80 -19.12
N VAL A 163 -10.05 -0.19 -19.50
CA VAL A 163 -9.87 0.45 -20.82
C VAL A 163 -8.78 -0.22 -21.66
N ALA A 164 -8.07 -1.20 -21.09
CA ALA A 164 -6.99 -1.93 -21.73
C ALA A 164 -7.48 -2.79 -22.89
N LYS A 165 -6.66 -2.89 -23.94
CA LYS A 165 -6.90 -3.84 -25.05
C LYS A 165 -6.45 -5.24 -24.64
N ASP A 166 -5.35 -5.32 -23.88
CA ASP A 166 -4.80 -6.54 -23.31
C ASP A 166 -4.66 -6.44 -21.78
N GLU A 167 -5.67 -6.93 -21.07
CA GLU A 167 -5.67 -6.99 -19.61
C GLU A 167 -4.51 -7.81 -19.01
N ALA A 168 -3.99 -8.79 -19.75
CA ALA A 168 -2.90 -9.63 -19.28
C ALA A 168 -1.58 -8.86 -19.26
N GLN A 169 -1.33 -8.02 -20.28
CA GLN A 169 -0.15 -7.12 -20.32
C GLN A 169 -0.16 -6.12 -19.16
N VAL A 170 -1.31 -5.52 -18.84
CA VAL A 170 -1.43 -4.62 -17.68
C VAL A 170 -1.11 -5.35 -16.38
N THR A 171 -1.67 -6.55 -16.20
CA THR A 171 -1.45 -7.37 -15.00
C THR A 171 0.01 -7.80 -14.86
N ALA A 172 0.65 -8.15 -15.97
CA ALA A 172 2.06 -8.50 -16.02
C ALA A 172 2.96 -7.32 -15.67
N GLY A 173 2.77 -6.17 -16.30
CA GLY A 173 3.53 -4.96 -16.02
C GLY A 173 3.41 -4.52 -14.56
N TYR A 174 2.20 -4.60 -14.00
CA TYR A 174 1.97 -4.34 -12.58
C TYR A 174 2.84 -5.26 -11.71
N GLY A 175 2.81 -6.57 -11.94
CA GLY A 175 3.62 -7.52 -11.19
C GLY A 175 5.12 -7.24 -11.25
N ILE A 176 5.65 -6.92 -12.44
CA ILE A 176 7.08 -6.64 -12.66
C ILE A 176 7.50 -5.39 -11.87
N ALA A 177 6.77 -4.27 -12.02
CA ALA A 177 7.15 -3.01 -11.41
C ALA A 177 6.80 -2.93 -9.91
N TYR A 178 5.85 -3.72 -9.42
CA TYR A 178 5.43 -3.72 -8.01
C TYR A 178 6.57 -4.05 -7.05
N ILE A 179 7.49 -4.93 -7.47
CA ILE A 179 8.70 -5.27 -6.70
C ILE A 179 9.56 -4.03 -6.47
N PHE A 180 9.78 -3.25 -7.53
CA PHE A 180 10.53 -2.01 -7.46
C PHE A 180 9.78 -0.95 -6.66
N GLY A 181 8.47 -0.81 -6.88
CA GLY A 181 7.63 0.13 -6.15
C GLY A 181 7.66 -0.08 -4.65
N VAL A 182 7.50 -1.32 -4.17
CA VAL A 182 7.52 -1.58 -2.73
C VAL A 182 8.93 -1.49 -2.16
N LEU A 183 9.90 -2.21 -2.72
CA LEU A 183 11.26 -2.24 -2.17
C LEU A 183 11.95 -0.88 -2.30
N GLY A 184 11.78 -0.20 -3.43
CA GLY A 184 12.36 1.11 -3.70
C GLY A 184 11.92 2.13 -2.66
N VAL A 185 10.62 2.24 -2.38
CA VAL A 185 10.11 3.23 -1.43
C VAL A 185 10.43 2.82 0.02
N VAL A 186 10.37 1.53 0.37
CA VAL A 186 10.76 1.01 1.69
C VAL A 186 12.23 1.31 2.00
N LEU A 187 13.13 1.07 1.04
CA LEU A 187 14.54 1.38 1.20
C LEU A 187 14.76 2.89 1.22
N PHE A 188 14.05 3.65 0.40
CA PHE A 188 14.18 5.11 0.34
C PHE A 188 13.89 5.77 1.68
N VAL A 189 12.79 5.41 2.36
CA VAL A 189 12.44 5.99 3.67
C VAL A 189 13.44 5.65 4.78
N GLN A 190 14.20 4.56 4.64
CA GLN A 190 15.27 4.19 5.59
C GLN A 190 16.62 4.81 5.23
N LEU A 191 16.94 4.90 3.94
CA LEU A 191 18.23 5.35 3.45
C LEU A 191 18.36 6.86 3.50
N VAL A 192 17.31 7.61 3.15
CA VAL A 192 17.37 9.07 3.09
C VAL A 192 17.75 9.70 4.46
N PRO A 193 17.13 9.34 5.60
CA PRO A 193 17.55 9.85 6.90
C PRO A 193 19.02 9.53 7.23
N LYS A 194 19.50 8.34 6.85
CA LYS A 194 20.89 7.92 7.10
C LYS A 194 21.89 8.66 6.21
N ILE A 195 21.58 8.84 4.93
CA ILE A 195 22.41 9.58 3.98
C ILE A 195 22.53 11.04 4.42
N LEU A 196 21.43 11.62 4.87
CA LEU A 196 21.38 12.99 5.37
C LEU A 196 21.87 13.14 6.81
N LYS A 197 22.28 12.05 7.47
CA LYS A 197 22.73 12.02 8.87
C LYS A 197 21.76 12.72 9.82
N VAL A 198 20.47 12.49 9.63
CA VAL A 198 19.41 13.10 10.45
C VAL A 198 19.42 12.49 11.84
N ASP A 199 19.43 13.32 12.87
CA ASP A 199 19.09 12.88 14.23
C ASP A 199 17.58 12.69 14.33
N MET A 200 17.15 11.44 14.44
CA MET A 200 15.73 11.10 14.46
C MET A 200 15.04 11.58 15.75
N LYS A 201 15.75 11.63 16.89
CA LYS A 201 15.15 12.08 18.14
C LYS A 201 14.82 13.56 18.06
N ASP A 202 15.78 14.35 17.57
CA ASP A 202 15.59 15.78 17.39
C ASP A 202 14.51 16.07 16.34
N GLU A 203 14.54 15.37 15.21
CA GLU A 203 13.54 15.58 14.16
C GLU A 203 12.13 15.23 14.61
N VAL A 204 11.95 14.13 15.36
CA VAL A 204 10.64 13.76 15.94
C VAL A 204 10.17 14.81 16.93
N ALA A 205 11.07 15.34 17.77
CA ALA A 205 10.74 16.43 18.70
C ALA A 205 10.29 17.69 17.95
N HIS A 206 11.02 18.09 16.90
CA HIS A 206 10.64 19.22 16.05
C HIS A 206 9.31 18.97 15.31
N PHE A 207 9.10 17.74 14.82
CA PHE A 207 7.87 17.36 14.15
C PHE A 207 6.66 17.45 15.07
N HIS A 208 6.76 16.98 16.31
CA HIS A 208 5.69 17.09 17.30
C HIS A 208 5.40 18.54 17.67
N ALA A 209 6.44 19.35 17.88
CA ALA A 209 6.29 20.77 18.18
C ALA A 209 5.63 21.54 17.01
N ALA A 210 5.98 21.21 15.77
CA ALA A 210 5.45 21.88 14.58
C ALA A 210 4.04 21.41 14.17
N ASN A 211 3.61 20.23 14.63
CA ASN A 211 2.32 19.60 14.25
C ASN A 211 1.40 19.35 15.46
N SER A 212 1.61 20.04 16.58
CA SER A 212 0.74 19.93 17.76
C SER A 212 -0.65 20.49 17.46
N ILE A 213 -1.57 19.63 17.07
CA ILE A 213 -2.99 19.96 16.89
C ILE A 213 -3.74 19.49 18.12
N THR A 214 -4.30 20.43 18.87
CA THR A 214 -5.22 20.13 19.97
C THR A 214 -6.48 19.49 19.41
N VAL A 215 -6.70 18.23 19.78
CA VAL A 215 -7.93 17.49 19.43
C VAL A 215 -8.93 17.72 20.58
N PRO A 216 -10.09 18.35 20.33
CA PRO A 216 -11.10 18.53 21.36
C PRO A 216 -11.65 17.18 21.80
N GLU A 217 -11.78 16.99 23.12
CA GLU A 217 -12.49 15.83 23.66
C GLU A 217 -14.00 15.96 23.37
N PRO A 218 -14.66 14.90 22.88
CA PRO A 218 -16.09 14.94 22.59
C PRO A 218 -16.91 15.19 23.87
N LYS A 219 -17.89 16.09 23.76
CA LYS A 219 -18.73 16.52 24.89
C LYS A 219 -19.87 15.51 25.11
N GLY A 220 -20.11 15.13 26.37
CA GLY A 220 -21.25 14.30 26.78
C GLY A 220 -20.84 12.94 27.37
N LYS A 221 -21.83 12.20 27.88
CA LYS A 221 -21.63 10.82 28.37
C LYS A 221 -21.67 9.87 27.17
N LEU A 222 -20.50 9.50 26.66
CA LEU A 222 -20.37 8.50 25.61
C LEU A 222 -20.30 7.09 26.20
N VAL A 223 -20.95 6.14 25.53
CA VAL A 223 -20.97 4.72 25.90
C VAL A 223 -19.97 3.97 25.04
N LYS A 224 -19.04 3.25 25.69
CA LYS A 224 -18.16 2.28 25.01
C LYS A 224 -18.89 0.96 24.88
N LEU A 225 -19.11 0.50 23.65
CA LEU A 225 -19.79 -0.76 23.36
C LEU A 225 -18.91 -1.98 23.61
N ASP A 226 -17.59 -1.84 23.43
CA ASP A 226 -16.63 -2.91 23.64
C ASP A 226 -15.28 -2.33 24.14
N PRO A 227 -14.46 -3.12 24.85
CA PRO A 227 -13.25 -2.61 25.49
C PRO A 227 -12.09 -2.34 24.52
N PHE A 228 -12.11 -2.93 23.31
CA PHE A 228 -11.01 -2.85 22.35
C PHE A 228 -11.27 -1.85 21.21
N GLY A 229 -12.53 -1.47 20.99
CA GLY A 229 -12.94 -0.60 19.89
C GLY A 229 -13.22 -1.37 18.58
N PHE A 230 -13.69 -2.62 18.66
CA PHE A 230 -14.09 -3.39 17.48
C PHE A 230 -15.29 -2.76 16.76
N PHE A 231 -16.29 -2.28 17.49
CA PHE A 231 -17.46 -1.63 16.87
C PHE A 231 -17.05 -0.45 15.97
N PRO A 232 -16.35 0.60 16.46
CA PRO A 232 -15.99 1.72 15.62
C PRO A 232 -15.04 1.35 14.48
N PHE A 233 -14.18 0.34 14.67
CA PHE A 233 -13.31 -0.15 13.61
C PHE A 233 -14.12 -0.80 12.47
N PHE A 234 -15.02 -1.71 12.80
CA PHE A 234 -15.88 -2.39 11.82
C PHE A 234 -16.83 -1.41 11.14
N PHE A 235 -17.36 -0.44 11.89
CA PHE A 235 -18.15 0.64 11.34
C PHE A 235 -17.36 1.48 10.33
N ALA A 236 -16.11 1.85 10.65
CA ALA A 236 -15.24 2.59 9.74
C ALA A 236 -14.92 1.81 8.46
N VAL A 237 -14.65 0.50 8.56
CA VAL A 237 -14.47 -0.38 7.39
C VAL A 237 -15.74 -0.41 6.55
N ALA A 238 -16.91 -0.67 7.16
CA ALA A 238 -18.18 -0.78 6.46
C ALA A 238 -18.57 0.54 5.76
N LEU A 239 -18.47 1.67 6.47
CA LEU A 239 -18.67 3.00 5.91
C LEU A 239 -17.70 3.25 4.75
N GLY A 240 -16.44 2.88 4.94
CA GLY A 240 -15.41 3.01 3.93
C GLY A 240 -15.67 2.19 2.67
N CYS A 241 -16.13 0.94 2.80
CA CYS A 241 -16.54 0.12 1.66
C CYS A 241 -17.72 0.75 0.90
N ILE A 242 -18.71 1.32 1.62
CA ILE A 242 -19.83 2.03 1.00
C ILE A 242 -19.31 3.23 0.21
N ILE A 243 -18.48 4.09 0.82
CA ILE A 243 -17.87 5.25 0.17
C ILE A 243 -17.03 4.81 -1.04
N GLY A 244 -16.24 3.76 -0.90
CA GLY A 244 -15.38 3.21 -1.95
C GLY A 244 -16.14 2.63 -3.15
N SER A 245 -17.41 2.25 -2.93
CA SER A 245 -18.30 1.72 -3.97
C SER A 245 -18.95 2.81 -4.82
N ILE A 246 -18.94 4.06 -4.35
CA ILE A 246 -19.54 5.19 -5.07
C ILE A 246 -18.74 5.45 -6.34
N THR A 247 -19.40 5.31 -7.48
CA THR A 247 -18.82 5.65 -8.78
C THR A 247 -18.94 7.17 -9.00
N ILE A 248 -17.82 7.83 -9.24
CA ILE A 248 -17.82 9.24 -9.62
C ILE A 248 -18.31 9.35 -11.08
N PRO A 249 -19.45 10.04 -11.33
CA PRO A 249 -19.99 10.19 -12.68
C PRO A 249 -19.00 10.94 -13.59
N GLY A 250 -18.92 10.54 -14.85
CA GLY A 250 -18.08 11.17 -15.88
C GLY A 250 -16.70 10.55 -16.07
N ILE A 251 -16.09 9.99 -15.02
CA ILE A 251 -14.76 9.33 -15.11
C ILE A 251 -14.80 7.82 -14.82
N ASN A 252 -15.98 7.26 -14.53
CA ASN A 252 -16.21 5.85 -14.19
C ASN A 252 -15.16 5.34 -13.18
N PHE A 253 -14.94 6.12 -12.12
CA PHE A 253 -13.93 5.83 -11.11
C PHE A 253 -14.60 5.48 -9.78
N LYS A 254 -14.11 4.41 -9.16
CA LYS A 254 -14.42 4.03 -7.78
C LYS A 254 -13.14 4.12 -6.97
N LEU A 255 -13.21 4.72 -5.77
CA LEU A 255 -12.07 4.73 -4.85
C LEU A 255 -11.63 3.32 -4.44
N GLY A 256 -12.54 2.35 -4.54
CA GLY A 256 -12.34 0.97 -4.17
C GLY A 256 -12.17 0.81 -2.66
N ASN A 257 -11.88 -0.42 -2.24
CA ASN A 257 -11.73 -0.73 -0.81
C ASN A 257 -10.61 0.10 -0.18
N SER A 258 -9.49 0.32 -0.89
CA SER A 258 -8.37 1.07 -0.34
C SER A 258 -8.69 2.55 -0.07
N GLY A 259 -9.13 3.31 -1.09
CA GLY A 259 -9.44 4.72 -0.91
C GLY A 259 -10.66 4.95 -0.02
N GLY A 260 -11.69 4.11 -0.17
CA GLY A 260 -12.91 4.20 0.63
C GLY A 260 -12.68 3.95 2.11
N THR A 261 -11.96 2.88 2.47
CA THR A 261 -11.64 2.57 3.88
C THR A 261 -10.76 3.60 4.55
N LEU A 262 -9.86 4.26 3.80
CA LEU A 262 -9.11 5.41 4.33
C LEU A 262 -10.07 6.54 4.73
N ILE A 263 -10.97 6.93 3.83
CA ILE A 263 -11.93 8.02 4.08
C ILE A 263 -12.88 7.65 5.21
N GLY A 264 -13.37 6.41 5.25
CA GLY A 264 -14.20 5.90 6.34
C GLY A 264 -13.48 6.01 7.69
N GLY A 265 -12.21 5.58 7.75
CA GLY A 265 -11.36 5.72 8.94
C GLY A 265 -11.12 7.19 9.33
N LEU A 266 -10.83 8.06 8.36
CA LEU A 266 -10.63 9.49 8.59
C LEU A 266 -11.89 10.17 9.16
N ILE A 267 -13.06 9.86 8.61
CA ILE A 267 -14.35 10.40 9.07
C ILE A 267 -14.64 9.93 10.49
N VAL A 268 -14.62 8.61 10.73
CA VAL A 268 -14.92 8.06 12.06
C VAL A 268 -13.91 8.56 13.10
N GLY A 269 -12.63 8.61 12.75
CA GLY A 269 -11.58 9.16 13.62
C GLY A 269 -11.72 10.66 13.87
N HIS A 270 -12.22 11.42 12.90
CA HIS A 270 -12.40 12.87 13.04
C HIS A 270 -13.52 13.24 14.02
N PHE A 271 -14.66 12.55 13.89
CA PHE A 271 -15.84 12.77 14.73
C PHE A 271 -15.67 12.11 16.10
N ALA A 272 -14.98 10.98 16.18
CA ALA A 272 -14.68 10.24 17.42
C ALA A 272 -15.92 9.74 18.21
N HIS A 273 -17.14 9.98 17.72
CA HIS A 273 -18.39 9.45 18.28
C HIS A 273 -19.44 9.25 17.19
N LEU A 274 -20.43 8.39 17.47
CA LEU A 274 -21.62 8.19 16.65
C LEU A 274 -22.86 8.25 17.56
N GLY A 275 -23.52 9.41 17.60
CA GLY A 275 -24.56 9.67 18.59
C GLY A 275 -24.03 9.46 20.02
N PRO A 276 -24.64 8.59 20.85
CA PRO A 276 -24.16 8.30 22.21
C PRO A 276 -22.98 7.33 22.28
N VAL A 277 -22.53 6.76 21.15
CA VAL A 277 -21.48 5.73 21.12
C VAL A 277 -20.09 6.38 21.00
N ASP A 278 -19.16 5.97 21.88
CA ASP A 278 -17.74 6.35 21.79
C ASP A 278 -17.06 5.58 20.64
N CYS A 279 -16.51 6.31 19.67
CA CYS A 279 -15.80 5.72 18.53
C CYS A 279 -14.27 5.85 18.64
N ARG A 280 -13.74 6.29 19.78
CA ARG A 280 -12.29 6.33 20.02
C ARG A 280 -11.76 4.93 20.25
N ILE A 281 -10.67 4.61 19.57
CA ILE A 281 -9.99 3.32 19.67
C ILE A 281 -8.60 3.55 20.28
N LYS A 282 -8.18 2.63 21.15
CA LYS A 282 -6.83 2.68 21.73
C LYS A 282 -5.77 2.55 20.64
N LYS A 283 -4.68 3.31 20.79
CA LYS A 283 -3.54 3.31 19.87
C LYS A 283 -3.01 1.90 19.60
N ASP A 284 -2.88 1.08 20.64
CA ASP A 284 -2.37 -0.29 20.52
C ASP A 284 -3.28 -1.18 19.65
N THR A 285 -4.60 -1.05 19.80
CA THR A 285 -5.55 -1.79 18.94
C THR A 285 -5.43 -1.34 17.48
N LEU A 286 -5.30 -0.03 17.23
CA LEU A 286 -5.11 0.48 15.86
C LEU A 286 -3.79 0.01 15.25
N ASN A 287 -2.70 0.03 16.03
CA ASN A 287 -1.41 -0.50 15.60
C ASN A 287 -1.50 -2.00 15.28
N PHE A 288 -2.22 -2.78 16.09
CA PHE A 288 -2.45 -4.19 15.81
C PHE A 288 -3.17 -4.40 14.48
N PHE A 289 -4.30 -3.73 14.24
CA PHE A 289 -5.02 -3.84 12.97
C PHE A 289 -4.18 -3.37 11.78
N ARG A 290 -3.38 -2.33 11.97
CA ARG A 290 -2.45 -1.83 10.97
C ARG A 290 -1.44 -2.92 10.59
N GLU A 291 -0.68 -3.45 11.53
CA GLU A 291 0.35 -4.45 11.22
C GLU A 291 -0.25 -5.75 10.68
N LEU A 292 -1.35 -6.24 11.25
CA LEU A 292 -2.05 -7.42 10.74
C LEU A 292 -2.53 -7.20 9.30
N GLY A 293 -3.14 -6.05 9.04
CA GLY A 293 -3.60 -5.69 7.71
C GLY A 293 -2.47 -5.62 6.70
N LEU A 294 -1.34 -5.02 7.07
CA LEU A 294 -0.18 -4.89 6.19
C LEU A 294 0.38 -6.26 5.80
N VAL A 295 0.53 -7.17 6.75
CA VAL A 295 1.03 -8.54 6.49
C VAL A 295 0.11 -9.29 5.54
N LEU A 296 -1.20 -9.29 5.81
CA LEU A 296 -2.17 -9.96 4.94
C LEU A 296 -2.18 -9.36 3.53
N PHE A 297 -2.11 -8.04 3.42
CA PHE A 297 -2.00 -7.34 2.14
C PHE A 297 -0.76 -7.79 1.36
N LEU A 298 0.41 -7.79 2.00
CA LEU A 298 1.68 -8.16 1.36
C LEU A 298 1.70 -9.61 0.89
N ILE A 299 1.09 -10.53 1.65
CA ILE A 299 0.95 -11.94 1.24
C ILE A 299 0.01 -12.05 0.05
N GLY A 300 -1.19 -11.46 0.15
CA GLY A 300 -2.22 -11.55 -0.87
C GLY A 300 -1.83 -10.89 -2.20
N ALA A 301 -1.07 -9.79 -2.16
CA ALA A 301 -0.56 -9.13 -3.36
C ALA A 301 0.74 -9.78 -3.88
N GLY A 302 1.62 -10.23 -2.98
CA GLY A 302 2.94 -10.76 -3.31
C GLY A 302 2.90 -12.09 -4.06
N VAL A 303 2.08 -13.05 -3.63
CA VAL A 303 2.04 -14.38 -4.25
C VAL A 303 1.61 -14.30 -5.74
N PRO A 304 0.49 -13.66 -6.10
CA PRO A 304 0.14 -13.46 -7.50
C PRO A 304 1.19 -12.65 -8.27
N GLY A 305 1.80 -11.65 -7.63
CA GLY A 305 2.88 -10.87 -8.22
C GLY A 305 4.08 -11.74 -8.64
N GLY A 306 4.46 -12.71 -7.80
CA GLY A 306 5.56 -13.63 -8.07
C GLY A 306 5.27 -14.62 -9.20
N VAL A 307 4.01 -15.06 -9.36
CA VAL A 307 3.62 -15.92 -10.48
C VAL A 307 3.70 -15.14 -11.80
N ASN A 308 3.09 -13.95 -11.85
CA ASN A 308 3.08 -13.12 -13.06
C ASN A 308 4.48 -12.64 -13.45
N PHE A 309 5.40 -12.52 -12.48
CA PHE A 309 6.79 -12.14 -12.71
C PHE A 309 7.50 -13.08 -13.68
N VAL A 310 7.32 -14.40 -13.52
CA VAL A 310 8.04 -15.41 -14.32
C VAL A 310 7.55 -15.46 -15.77
N GLU A 311 6.28 -15.15 -16.00
CA GLU A 311 5.63 -15.28 -17.31
C GLU A 311 6.06 -14.21 -18.33
N ASN A 312 6.60 -13.07 -17.89
CA ASN A 312 6.76 -11.87 -18.73
C ASN A 312 8.15 -11.21 -18.64
N VAL A 313 9.20 -11.99 -18.36
CA VAL A 313 10.55 -11.47 -18.10
C VAL A 313 11.20 -10.91 -19.39
N LYS A 314 11.19 -9.58 -19.55
CA LYS A 314 12.14 -8.85 -20.41
C LYS A 314 12.92 -7.87 -19.57
N VAL A 315 14.25 -7.86 -19.68
CA VAL A 315 15.14 -6.98 -18.90
C VAL A 315 14.75 -5.49 -19.04
N SER A 316 14.31 -5.06 -20.22
CA SER A 316 13.84 -3.69 -20.45
C SER A 316 12.69 -3.29 -19.51
N TYR A 317 11.74 -4.18 -19.25
CA TYR A 317 10.60 -3.90 -18.37
C TYR A 317 11.04 -3.69 -16.91
N PHE A 318 12.13 -4.30 -16.47
CA PHE A 318 12.70 -4.07 -15.14
C PHE A 318 13.30 -2.67 -15.05
N ILE A 319 14.01 -2.24 -16.09
CA ILE A 319 14.57 -0.89 -16.16
C ILE A 319 13.45 0.15 -16.16
N TYR A 320 12.41 -0.07 -16.95
CA TYR A 320 11.25 0.83 -17.02
C TYR A 320 10.50 0.87 -15.69
N GLY A 321 10.21 -0.27 -15.08
CA GLY A 321 9.57 -0.34 -13.76
C GLY A 321 10.40 0.36 -12.68
N ALA A 322 11.71 0.12 -12.64
CA ALA A 322 12.62 0.79 -11.72
C ALA A 322 12.63 2.32 -11.94
N ALA A 323 12.68 2.77 -13.19
CA ALA A 323 12.65 4.20 -13.52
C ALA A 323 11.29 4.83 -13.15
N MET A 324 10.17 4.16 -13.42
CA MET A 324 8.82 4.60 -13.04
C MET A 324 8.61 4.63 -11.52
N THR A 325 9.44 3.95 -10.73
CA THR A 325 9.49 4.12 -9.28
C THR A 325 10.45 5.24 -8.86
N LEU A 326 11.70 5.19 -9.33
CA LEU A 326 12.78 6.05 -8.84
C LEU A 326 12.62 7.51 -9.26
N VAL A 327 12.21 7.77 -10.50
CA VAL A 327 12.06 9.14 -11.02
C VAL A 327 11.01 9.93 -10.23
N PRO A 328 9.74 9.50 -10.13
CA PRO A 328 8.74 10.26 -9.39
C PRO A 328 9.07 10.35 -7.89
N MET A 329 9.68 9.32 -7.30
CA MET A 329 10.08 9.32 -5.90
C MET A 329 11.21 10.33 -5.61
N ILE A 330 12.30 10.29 -6.38
CA ILE A 330 13.47 11.17 -6.16
C ILE A 330 13.10 12.62 -6.49
N VAL A 331 12.47 12.85 -7.64
CA VAL A 331 12.09 14.21 -8.06
C VAL A 331 11.00 14.76 -7.12
N GLY A 332 10.02 13.94 -6.74
CA GLY A 332 9.02 14.31 -5.74
C GLY A 332 9.66 14.70 -4.40
N TYR A 333 10.64 13.93 -3.93
CA TYR A 333 11.37 14.24 -2.70
C TYR A 333 12.12 15.58 -2.77
N ILE A 334 12.79 15.84 -3.90
CA ILE A 334 13.50 17.10 -4.15
C ILE A 334 12.52 18.28 -4.16
N ILE A 335 11.38 18.16 -4.86
CA ILE A 335 10.34 19.20 -4.89
C ILE A 335 9.80 19.45 -3.48
N ALA A 336 9.47 18.39 -2.75
CA ALA A 336 8.98 18.46 -1.38
C ALA A 336 9.98 19.17 -0.45
N ARG A 337 11.29 18.92 -0.61
CA ARG A 337 12.35 19.50 0.21
C ARG A 337 12.65 20.95 -0.15
N TYR A 338 12.80 21.28 -1.42
CA TYR A 338 13.33 22.58 -1.85
C TYR A 338 12.24 23.57 -2.28
N VAL A 339 11.14 23.08 -2.86
CA VAL A 339 10.03 23.94 -3.31
C VAL A 339 9.02 24.11 -2.17
N PHE A 340 8.53 23.01 -1.61
CA PHE A 340 7.52 23.05 -0.54
C PHE A 340 8.12 23.17 0.87
N LYS A 341 9.44 23.04 1.00
CA LYS A 341 10.18 23.22 2.27
C LYS A 341 9.62 22.36 3.41
N LEU A 342 9.21 21.14 3.09
CA LEU A 342 8.69 20.19 4.07
C LEU A 342 9.82 19.67 4.96
N SER A 343 9.50 19.45 6.25
CA SER A 343 10.39 18.71 7.16
C SER A 343 10.61 17.29 6.65
N ILE A 344 11.68 16.61 7.10
CA ILE A 344 12.03 15.31 6.51
C ILE A 344 10.93 14.28 6.74
N LEU A 345 10.30 14.26 7.93
CA LEU A 345 9.23 13.32 8.24
C LEU A 345 7.93 13.61 7.46
N ASN A 346 7.58 14.88 7.27
CA ASN A 346 6.44 15.25 6.40
C ASN A 346 6.72 14.90 4.95
N ASN A 347 7.95 15.14 4.47
CA ASN A 347 8.36 14.80 3.12
C ASN A 347 8.28 13.29 2.89
N LEU A 348 8.95 12.48 3.73
CA LEU A 348 8.92 11.02 3.61
C LEU A 348 7.50 10.46 3.76
N GLY A 349 6.68 11.01 4.68
CA GLY A 349 5.28 10.63 4.82
C GLY A 349 4.43 10.96 3.59
N SER A 350 4.67 12.12 2.95
CA SER A 350 4.03 12.43 1.68
C SER A 350 4.55 11.60 0.52
N ILE A 351 5.82 11.21 0.50
CA ILE A 351 6.36 10.33 -0.55
C ILE A 351 5.71 8.95 -0.47
N THR A 352 5.56 8.37 0.72
CA THR A 352 4.85 7.09 0.85
C THR A 352 3.39 7.21 0.43
N GLY A 353 2.72 8.33 0.71
CA GLY A 353 1.36 8.60 0.25
C GLY A 353 1.25 8.82 -1.25
N GLY A 354 2.15 9.59 -1.85
CA GLY A 354 2.19 9.92 -3.27
C GLY A 354 2.54 8.71 -4.14
N MET A 355 3.46 7.89 -3.67
CA MET A 355 3.78 6.58 -4.27
C MET A 355 2.75 5.50 -3.91
N THR A 356 1.65 5.84 -3.23
CA THR A 356 0.59 4.93 -2.75
C THR A 356 1.07 3.69 -1.99
N SER A 357 2.26 3.76 -1.39
CA SER A 357 2.98 2.61 -0.83
C SER A 357 2.69 2.45 0.66
N THR A 358 1.64 1.68 0.95
CA THR A 358 1.27 1.28 2.32
C THR A 358 2.40 0.59 3.10
N PRO A 359 3.24 -0.29 2.50
CA PRO A 359 4.30 -0.96 3.24
C PRO A 359 5.42 0.00 3.63
N ALA A 360 5.75 0.95 2.75
CA ALA A 360 6.75 1.96 3.05
C ALA A 360 6.31 2.91 4.17
N LEU A 361 5.01 3.19 4.30
CA LEU A 361 4.49 3.91 5.48
C LEU A 361 4.76 3.12 6.77
N GLY A 362 4.49 1.80 6.78
CA GLY A 362 4.79 0.95 7.93
C GLY A 362 6.27 1.02 8.33
N THR A 363 7.18 0.89 7.36
CA THR A 363 8.62 1.05 7.58
C THR A 363 8.99 2.45 8.06
N LEU A 364 8.40 3.51 7.51
CA LEU A 364 8.66 4.87 7.94
C LEU A 364 8.24 5.09 9.39
N ILE A 365 7.09 4.56 9.81
CA ILE A 365 6.62 4.63 11.19
C ILE A 365 7.61 3.91 12.13
N ALA A 366 8.07 2.72 11.75
CA ALA A 366 9.08 1.99 12.52
C ALA A 366 10.42 2.76 12.60
N THR A 367 10.85 3.37 11.49
CA THR A 367 12.10 4.14 11.40
C THR A 367 12.03 5.45 12.18
N ALA A 368 10.87 6.13 12.14
CA ALA A 368 10.64 7.38 12.85
C ALA A 368 10.30 7.18 14.33
N GLY A 369 9.87 5.97 14.74
CA GLY A 369 9.41 5.70 16.10
C GLY A 369 8.09 6.40 16.47
N THR A 370 7.37 6.95 15.49
CA THR A 370 6.12 7.68 15.69
C THR A 370 5.17 7.46 14.51
N ASP A 371 3.89 7.23 14.80
CA ASP A 371 2.84 7.02 13.82
C ASP A 371 2.24 8.33 13.31
N GLU A 372 2.60 9.48 13.89
CA GLU A 372 2.09 10.78 13.45
C GLU A 372 2.50 11.16 12.03
N VAL A 373 3.59 10.56 11.51
CA VAL A 373 4.02 10.68 10.11
C VAL A 373 2.96 10.16 9.11
N SER A 374 2.02 9.32 9.57
CA SER A 374 0.88 8.87 8.78
C SER A 374 -0.08 9.98 8.39
N SER A 375 -0.03 11.15 9.07
CA SER A 375 -0.86 12.31 8.72
C SER A 375 -0.52 12.86 7.33
N ALA A 376 0.77 12.96 7.00
CA ALA A 376 1.23 13.43 5.69
C ALA A 376 0.89 12.42 4.57
N TYR A 377 1.00 11.12 4.89
CA TYR A 377 0.51 10.04 4.03
C TYR A 377 -0.98 10.19 3.74
N ALA A 378 -1.80 10.32 4.79
CA ALA A 378 -3.24 10.44 4.65
C ALA A 378 -3.66 11.68 3.84
N ALA A 379 -2.90 12.77 3.91
CA ALA A 379 -3.11 13.99 3.12
C ALA A 379 -2.75 13.82 1.64
N THR A 380 -1.76 13.00 1.32
CA THR A 380 -1.25 12.85 -0.03
C THR A 380 -1.96 11.72 -0.79
N TYR A 381 -2.28 10.63 -0.10
CA TYR A 381 -2.73 9.37 -0.67
C TYR A 381 -4.03 9.45 -1.49
N PRO A 382 -5.14 10.07 -1.02
CA PRO A 382 -6.39 10.11 -1.79
C PRO A 382 -6.21 10.80 -3.15
N PHE A 383 -5.42 11.87 -3.19
CA PHE A 383 -5.20 12.65 -4.40
C PHE A 383 -4.27 11.93 -5.38
N ALA A 384 -3.25 11.23 -4.86
CA ALA A 384 -2.43 10.34 -5.68
C ALA A 384 -3.28 9.20 -6.29
N LEU A 385 -4.17 8.60 -5.51
CA LEU A 385 -5.06 7.52 -5.97
C LEU A 385 -6.02 7.98 -7.07
N VAL A 386 -6.65 9.16 -6.94
CA VAL A 386 -7.48 9.72 -8.01
C VAL A 386 -6.64 10.02 -9.25
N SER A 387 -5.47 10.63 -9.06
CA SER A 387 -4.60 11.05 -10.17
C SER A 387 -4.09 9.86 -10.98
N VAL A 388 -3.72 8.76 -10.33
CA VAL A 388 -3.15 7.59 -11.02
C VAL A 388 -4.18 6.83 -11.82
N VAL A 389 -5.44 6.79 -11.37
CA VAL A 389 -6.56 6.23 -12.12
C VAL A 389 -6.77 7.04 -13.40
N LEU A 390 -6.82 8.37 -13.28
CA LEU A 390 -6.97 9.25 -14.43
C LEU A 390 -5.79 9.09 -15.40
N ALA A 391 -4.56 9.11 -14.88
CA ALA A 391 -3.37 8.92 -15.68
C ALA A 391 -3.38 7.57 -16.42
N ALA A 392 -3.70 6.48 -15.73
CA ALA A 392 -3.77 5.14 -16.32
C ALA A 392 -4.76 5.08 -17.51
N LYS A 393 -5.97 5.64 -17.34
CA LYS A 393 -6.97 5.68 -18.41
C LYS A 393 -6.53 6.56 -19.56
N ILE A 394 -6.02 7.76 -19.28
CA ILE A 394 -5.57 8.73 -20.28
C ILE A 394 -4.44 8.14 -21.13
N ILE A 395 -3.47 7.45 -20.52
CA ILE A 395 -2.33 6.87 -21.25
C ILE A 395 -2.81 5.81 -22.25
N ILE A 396 -3.66 4.85 -21.83
CA ILE A 396 -4.18 3.80 -22.72
C ILE A 396 -5.10 4.36 -23.82
N MET A 397 -5.82 5.44 -23.54
CA MET A 397 -6.71 6.05 -24.53
C MET A 397 -5.98 6.89 -25.59
N ILE A 398 -4.83 7.46 -25.24
CA ILE A 398 -4.06 8.36 -26.12
C ILE A 398 -2.97 7.61 -26.90
N LEU A 399 -2.32 6.61 -26.27
CA LEU A 399 -1.24 5.81 -26.86
C LEU A 399 -1.77 4.46 -27.36
#